data_AF-A0A9E3SWQ5-F1
#
_entry.id   AF-A0A9E3SWQ5-F1
#
_cell.length_a   1.000
_cell.length_b   1.000
_cell.length_c   1.000
_cell.angle_alpha   90.00
_cell.angle_beta   90.00
_cell.angle_gamma   90.00
#
_symmetry.space_group_name_H-M   'P 1'
#
loop_
_entity.id
_entity.type
_entity.pdbx_description
1 polymer ?
#
loop_
_entity_poly.entity_id
_entity_poly.type
_entity_poly.pdbx_seq_one_letter_code
_entity_poly.pdbx_strand_id
1 'polypeptide(L)'
;DESRYPALAVVAIDPFGGQSLVVRAPAAAPGVVDVPSRRGRFADHARTEVRLYASAKPGPGEAPALVVFYQGVPDTTPEFETDAKLAAWLEARLAKLRASAKGKKP
;
A
#
# COMPACT_ATOMS: atom_id res chain seq x y z
N ASP A 1 -15.24 -14.75 -3.79
CA ASP A 1 -15.27 -16.21 -3.66
C ASP A 1 -14.97 -16.56 -2.21
N GLU A 2 -16.02 -16.68 -1.41
CA GLU A 2 -15.91 -17.01 0.02
C GLU A 2 -15.31 -18.40 0.24
N SER A 3 -15.51 -19.32 -0.72
CA SER A 3 -14.96 -20.67 -0.65
C SER A 3 -13.44 -20.67 -0.81
N ARG A 4 -12.90 -19.73 -1.59
CA ARG A 4 -11.46 -19.54 -1.81
C ARG A 4 -10.79 -18.65 -0.78
N TYR A 5 -11.54 -17.68 -0.22
CA TYR A 5 -11.03 -16.72 0.75
C TYR A 5 -11.95 -16.62 1.98
N PRO A 6 -11.95 -17.63 2.87
CA PRO A 6 -12.89 -17.71 3.99
C PRO A 6 -12.66 -16.65 5.08
N ALA A 7 -11.48 -16.01 5.13
CA ALA A 7 -11.18 -14.95 6.08
C ALA A 7 -10.50 -13.76 5.39
N LEU A 8 -10.72 -12.57 5.97
CA LEU A 8 -10.02 -11.36 5.56
C LEU A 8 -9.55 -10.54 6.75
N ALA A 9 -8.53 -9.72 6.53
CA ALA A 9 -8.10 -8.66 7.44
C ALA A 9 -7.95 -7.36 6.66
N VAL A 10 -7.96 -6.23 7.37
CA VAL A 10 -7.65 -4.93 6.78
C VAL A 10 -6.55 -4.27 7.58
N VAL A 11 -5.51 -3.82 6.89
CA VAL A 11 -4.42 -3.05 7.50
C VAL A 11 -4.21 -1.75 6.75
N ALA A 12 -3.83 -0.71 7.48
CA ALA A 12 -3.32 0.53 6.90
C ALA A 12 -1.79 0.55 7.05
N ILE A 13 -1.07 1.02 6.05
CA ILE A 13 0.40 0.97 5.98
C ILE A 13 0.94 2.35 5.65
N ASP A 14 1.94 2.76 6.43
CA ASP A 14 2.84 3.87 6.09
C ASP A 14 3.72 3.46 4.88
N PRO A 15 3.61 4.16 3.73
CA PRO A 15 4.36 3.79 2.53
C PRO A 15 5.88 4.03 2.64
N PHE A 16 6.35 4.77 3.65
CA PHE A 16 7.75 5.10 3.84
C PHE A 16 8.42 4.22 4.90
N GLY A 17 7.85 4.17 6.11
CA GLY A 17 8.39 3.42 7.23
C GLY A 17 7.89 1.97 7.33
N GLY A 18 6.85 1.60 6.56
CA GLY A 18 6.28 0.26 6.56
C GLY A 18 5.51 -0.11 7.83
N GLN A 19 5.32 0.84 8.76
CA GLN A 19 4.51 0.62 9.95
C GLN A 19 3.07 0.31 9.54
N SER A 20 2.49 -0.71 10.18
CA SER A 20 1.14 -1.17 9.86
C SER A 20 0.21 -1.02 11.06
N LEU A 21 -0.97 -0.46 10.80
CA LEU A 21 -2.08 -0.37 11.74
C LEU A 21 -3.15 -1.39 11.36
N VAL A 22 -3.59 -2.21 12.32
CA VAL A 22 -4.73 -3.11 12.10
C VAL A 22 -6.03 -2.30 12.09
N VAL A 23 -6.68 -2.23 10.93
CA VAL A 23 -8.00 -1.60 10.77
C VAL A 23 -9.10 -2.60 11.07
N ARG A 24 -8.91 -3.86 10.66
CA ARG A 24 -9.76 -5.00 10.97
C ARG A 24 -8.90 -6.24 11.18
N ALA A 25 -9.03 -6.88 12.34
CA ALA A 25 -8.36 -8.15 12.62
C ALA A 25 -8.84 -9.25 11.65
N PRO A 26 -8.04 -10.30 11.41
CA PRO A 26 -8.47 -11.43 10.61
C PRO A 26 -9.73 -12.06 11.20
N ALA A 27 -10.78 -12.13 10.38
CA ALA A 27 -12.04 -12.75 10.75
C ALA A 27 -12.75 -13.25 9.49
N ALA A 28 -13.71 -14.15 9.69
CA ALA A 28 -14.56 -14.65 8.62
C ALA A 28 -15.13 -13.47 7.80
N ALA A 29 -15.15 -13.64 6.49
CA ALA A 29 -15.67 -12.65 5.57
C ALA A 29 -17.13 -12.98 5.25
N PRO A 30 -18.13 -12.32 5.89
CA PRO A 30 -19.47 -12.33 5.33
C PRO A 30 -19.39 -11.63 3.97
N GLY A 31 -20.02 -12.14 2.92
CA GLY A 31 -19.78 -11.70 1.53
C GLY A 31 -19.66 -10.20 1.26
N VAL A 32 -20.29 -9.35 2.07
CA VAL A 32 -20.04 -7.91 2.13
C VAL A 32 -19.44 -7.51 3.48
N VAL A 33 -18.34 -6.77 3.45
CA VAL A 33 -17.69 -6.18 4.63
C VAL A 33 -17.51 -4.68 4.44
N ASP A 34 -18.08 -3.89 5.35
CA ASP A 34 -17.83 -2.46 5.43
C ASP A 34 -16.52 -2.19 6.18
N VAL A 35 -15.69 -1.32 5.60
CA VAL A 35 -14.40 -0.93 6.15
C VAL A 35 -14.39 0.58 6.41
N PRO A 36 -14.51 1.03 7.67
CA PRO A 36 -14.48 2.45 7.96
C PRO A 36 -13.10 3.04 7.64
N SER A 37 -13.11 4.08 6.82
CA SER A 37 -11.90 4.77 6.37
C SER A 37 -11.99 6.26 6.69
N ARG A 38 -11.37 6.68 7.80
CA ARG A 38 -11.32 8.09 8.18
C ARG A 38 -10.25 8.80 7.34
N ARG A 39 -10.62 9.91 6.69
CA ARG A 39 -9.71 10.69 5.82
C ARG A 39 -8.39 11.05 6.50
N GLY A 40 -8.42 11.43 7.79
CA GLY A 40 -7.20 11.80 8.53
C GLY A 40 -6.14 10.70 8.61
N ARG A 41 -6.53 9.41 8.54
CA ARG A 41 -5.59 8.28 8.60
C ARG A 41 -4.61 8.26 7.42
N PHE A 42 -5.03 8.77 6.26
CA PHE A 42 -4.22 8.70 5.04
C PHE A 42 -2.99 9.60 5.07
N ALA A 43 -2.90 10.55 6.01
CA ALA A 43 -1.70 11.35 6.21
C ALA A 43 -0.50 10.47 6.61
N ASP A 44 -0.72 9.56 7.56
CA ASP A 44 0.34 8.70 8.10
C ASP A 44 0.34 7.29 7.49
N HIS A 45 -0.82 6.80 7.06
CA HIS A 45 -1.00 5.45 6.52
C HIS A 45 -1.77 5.51 5.19
N ALA A 46 -1.09 6.00 4.17
CA ALA A 46 -1.69 6.24 2.86
C ALA A 46 -2.13 4.95 2.13
N ARG A 47 -1.54 3.79 2.45
CA ARG A 47 -1.92 2.50 1.87
C ARG A 47 -2.94 1.79 2.74
N THR A 48 -4.00 1.26 2.16
CA THR A 48 -4.91 0.31 2.82
C THR A 48 -4.86 -1.01 2.06
N GLU A 49 -4.61 -2.11 2.78
CA GLU A 49 -4.64 -3.47 2.24
C GLU A 49 -5.81 -4.26 2.80
N VAL A 50 -6.57 -4.86 1.90
CA VAL A 50 -7.49 -5.96 2.19
C VAL A 50 -6.73 -7.25 1.93
N ARG A 51 -6.47 -7.98 3.01
CA ARG A 51 -5.70 -9.23 3.02
C ARG A 51 -6.67 -10.40 3.06
N LEU A 52 -6.72 -11.20 2.01
CA LEU A 52 -7.61 -12.34 1.84
C LEU A 52 -6.82 -13.63 2.09
N TYR A 53 -7.32 -14.46 3.00
CA TYR A 53 -6.64 -15.67 3.47
C TYR A 53 -7.33 -16.91 2.93
N ALA A 54 -6.54 -17.93 2.59
CA ALA A 54 -7.06 -19.24 2.24
C ALA A 54 -7.50 -20.05 3.48
N SER A 55 -6.97 -19.72 4.66
CA SER A 55 -7.39 -20.28 5.95
C SER A 55 -8.58 -19.52 6.52
N ALA A 56 -9.54 -20.23 7.12
CA ALA A 56 -10.68 -19.64 7.82
C ALA A 56 -10.31 -19.00 9.17
N LYS A 57 -9.15 -19.37 9.73
CA LYS A 57 -8.62 -18.84 10.99
C LYS A 57 -7.11 -18.63 10.83
N PRO A 58 -6.69 -17.61 10.06
CA PRO A 58 -5.29 -17.39 9.76
C PRO A 58 -4.50 -17.08 11.04
N GLY A 59 -3.33 -17.68 11.16
CA GLY A 59 -2.45 -17.53 12.32
C GLY A 59 -1.66 -16.21 12.30
N PRO A 60 -1.01 -15.85 13.42
CA PRO A 60 -0.06 -14.74 13.45
C PRO A 60 1.05 -14.93 12.40
N GLY A 61 1.26 -13.93 11.55
CA GLY A 61 2.30 -13.97 10.51
C GLY A 61 1.97 -14.80 9.27
N GLU A 62 0.79 -15.42 9.20
CA GLU A 62 0.34 -16.09 7.98
C GLU A 62 0.26 -15.08 6.81
N ALA A 63 0.82 -15.47 5.66
CA ALA A 63 0.78 -14.64 4.47
C ALA A 63 -0.61 -14.69 3.81
N PRO A 64 -1.17 -13.54 3.37
CA PRO A 64 -2.41 -13.54 2.62
C PRO A 64 -2.23 -14.22 1.25
N ALA A 65 -3.25 -14.96 0.81
CA ALA A 65 -3.29 -15.58 -0.50
C ALA A 65 -3.59 -14.57 -1.63
N LEU A 66 -4.25 -13.45 -1.29
CA LEU A 66 -4.47 -12.32 -2.18
C LEU A 66 -4.46 -11.02 -1.37
N VAL A 67 -3.81 -9.99 -1.92
CA VAL A 67 -3.85 -8.63 -1.36
C VAL A 67 -4.50 -7.72 -2.40
N VAL A 68 -5.62 -7.12 -2.04
CA VAL A 68 -6.20 -6.00 -2.77
C VAL A 68 -5.83 -4.75 -1.99
N PHE A 69 -5.22 -3.77 -2.64
CA PHE A 69 -4.80 -2.56 -1.94
C PHE A 69 -5.27 -1.30 -2.66
N TYR A 70 -5.55 -0.28 -1.86
CA TYR A 70 -5.74 1.09 -2.29
C TYR A 70 -4.58 1.91 -1.76
N GLN A 71 -3.92 2.65 -2.65
CA GLN A 71 -2.86 3.58 -2.29
C GLN A 71 -3.38 5.00 -2.49
N GLY A 72 -3.53 5.74 -1.41
CA GLY A 72 -3.72 7.18 -1.48
C GLY A 72 -2.49 7.84 -2.11
N VAL A 73 -2.73 8.85 -2.92
CA VAL A 73 -1.69 9.76 -3.42
C VAL A 73 -1.28 10.64 -2.23
N PRO A 74 -0.08 10.51 -1.66
CA PRO A 74 0.36 11.39 -0.58
C PRO A 74 0.42 12.83 -1.09
N ASP A 75 0.23 13.82 -0.20
CA ASP A 75 0.34 15.25 -0.51
C ASP A 75 1.72 15.67 -1.02
N THR A 76 2.75 14.86 -0.73
CA THR A 76 4.10 14.97 -1.29
C THR A 76 4.21 14.46 -2.72
N THR A 77 3.15 13.92 -3.32
CA THR A 77 3.17 13.51 -4.74
C THR A 77 3.40 14.74 -5.60
N PRO A 78 4.46 14.76 -6.42
CA PRO A 78 4.68 15.85 -7.33
C PRO A 78 3.50 15.95 -8.31
N GLU A 79 2.74 17.03 -8.21
CA GLU A 79 1.74 17.39 -9.20
C GLU A 79 2.43 18.21 -10.30
N PHE A 80 2.28 17.77 -11.55
CA PHE A 80 2.82 18.47 -12.69
C PHE A 80 1.69 19.12 -13.46
N GLU A 81 1.71 20.44 -13.52
CA GLU A 81 0.71 21.21 -14.28
C GLU A 81 0.75 20.93 -15.80
N THR A 82 1.87 20.42 -16.31
CA THR A 82 2.07 20.14 -17.74
C THR A 82 3.01 18.95 -17.95
N ASP A 83 2.87 18.27 -19.09
CA ASP A 83 3.74 17.16 -19.50
C ASP A 83 5.22 17.57 -19.59
N ALA A 84 5.51 18.81 -19.99
CA ALA A 84 6.87 19.33 -20.06
C ALA A 84 7.54 19.38 -18.67
N LYS A 85 6.80 19.76 -17.62
CA LYS A 85 7.31 19.77 -16.24
C LYS A 85 7.57 18.35 -15.73
N LEU A 86 6.71 17.39 -16.06
CA LEU A 86 6.90 15.97 -15.76
C LEU A 86 8.17 15.44 -16.43
N ALA A 87 8.32 15.67 -17.73
CA ALA A 87 9.49 15.20 -18.50
C ALA A 87 10.80 15.77 -17.94
N ALA A 88 10.84 17.06 -17.62
CA ALA A 88 12.01 17.70 -17.04
C ALA A 88 12.38 17.11 -15.67
N TRP A 89 11.38 16.87 -14.81
CA TRP A 89 11.59 16.23 -13.51
C TRP A 89 12.13 14.80 -13.64
N LEU A 90 11.58 14.01 -14.56
CA LEU A 90 12.00 12.64 -14.80
C LEU A 90 13.46 12.58 -15.28
N GLU A 91 13.84 13.41 -16.25
CA GLU A 91 15.21 13.51 -16.75
C GLU A 91 16.19 13.89 -15.64
N ALA A 92 15.85 14.89 -14.82
CA ALA A 92 16.67 15.28 -13.68
C ALA A 92 16.84 14.16 -12.65
N ARG A 93 15.77 13.40 -12.38
CA ARG A 93 15.81 12.27 -11.44
C ARG A 93 16.65 11.11 -11.98
N LEU A 94 16.51 10.78 -13.26
CA LEU A 94 17.32 9.76 -13.94
C LEU A 94 18.80 10.14 -13.96
N ALA A 95 19.12 11.40 -14.24
CA ALA A 95 20.51 11.88 -14.19
C ALA A 95 21.13 11.71 -12.79
N LYS A 96 20.40 12.06 -11.72
CA LYS A 96 20.85 11.85 -10.33
C LYS A 96 21.08 10.37 -10.02
N LEU A 97 20.14 9.49 -10.36
CA LEU A 97 20.28 8.05 -10.12
C LEU A 97 21.49 7.46 -10.84
N ARG A 98 21.71 7.85 -12.11
CA ARG A 98 22.88 7.43 -12.89
C ARG A 98 24.19 7.93 -12.27
N ALA A 99 24.21 9.16 -11.76
CA ALA A 99 25.38 9.71 -11.07
C ALA A 99 25.67 8.98 -9.75
N SER A 100 24.64 8.71 -8.94
CA SER A 100 24.78 7.93 -7.70
C SER A 100 25.24 6.49 -7.95
N ALA A 101 24.80 5.86 -9.03
CA ALA A 101 25.28 4.54 -9.44
C ALA A 101 26.76 4.55 -9.87
N LYS A 102 27.23 5.62 -10.51
CA LYS A 102 28.65 5.79 -10.88
C LYS A 102 29.57 6.11 -9.69
N GLY A 103 29.04 6.77 -8.66
CA GLY A 103 29.79 7.12 -7.44
C GLY A 103 29.98 5.94 -6.46
N LYS A 104 29.14 4.90 -6.56
CA LYS A 104 29.35 3.61 -5.90
C LYS A 104 30.34 2.78 -6.74
N LYS A 105 31.65 2.99 -6.54
CA LYS A 105 32.62 1.91 -6.82
C LYS A 105 32.49 0.84 -5.73
N PRO A 106 32.73 -0.44 -6.04
CA PRO A 106 32.71 -1.52 -5.05
C PRO A 106 33.68 -1.27 -3.90
#